data_AF-A0A4V2YVZ3-F1
#
_entry.id   AF-A0A4V2YVZ3-F1
#
_cell.length_a   1.000
_cell.length_b   1.000
_cell.length_c   1.000
_cell.angle_alpha   90.00
_cell.angle_beta   90.00
_cell.angle_gamma   90.00
#
_symmetry.space_group_name_H-M   'P 1'
#
loop_
_entity.id
_entity.type
_entity.pdbx_description
1 polymer ?
#
loop_
_entity_poly.entity_id
_entity_poly.type
_entity_poly.pdbx_seq_one_letter_code
_entity_poly.pdbx_strand_id
1 'polypeptide(L)'
;MESAPTDLRPRTWLRRLRRRPPDPANTQGPDLRTNPYIHYTVPGSTLSIARQIPGRKGPPPPGSSERYFLEVADELVRRPEFVGPKFSWGDRILHSCKSKPAMRLGKSTKWISIATSHHLAHLAKRLDSPTS
;
A
#
# COMPACT_ATOMS: atom_id res chain seq x y z
N MET A 1 -4.61 46.02 56.47
CA MET A 1 -5.91 45.76 55.84
C MET A 1 -5.70 45.78 54.35
N GLU A 2 -6.02 44.79 53.54
CA GLU A 2 -6.58 43.45 53.76
C GLU A 2 -6.48 42.75 52.39
N SER A 3 -6.25 41.44 52.42
CA SER A 3 -6.55 40.38 51.45
C SER A 3 -7.55 40.76 50.32
N ALA A 4 -7.56 40.22 49.10
CA ALA A 4 -7.20 38.88 48.62
C ALA A 4 -7.26 38.87 47.06
N PRO A 5 -6.89 37.77 46.39
CA PRO A 5 -6.81 37.65 44.93
C PRO A 5 -8.13 37.17 44.31
N THR A 6 -8.42 37.56 43.07
CA THR A 6 -9.55 37.04 42.30
C THR A 6 -9.05 36.11 41.20
N ASP A 7 -9.13 34.82 41.50
CA ASP A 7 -9.15 33.73 40.53
C ASP A 7 -10.43 33.84 39.68
N LEU A 8 -10.26 33.92 38.36
CA LEU A 8 -11.32 33.72 37.37
C LEU A 8 -10.84 32.65 36.39
N ARG A 9 -11.14 31.39 36.69
CA ARG A 9 -11.34 30.33 35.68
C ARG A 9 -12.79 30.42 35.15
N PRO A 10 -13.24 29.63 34.14
CA PRO A 10 -12.56 28.91 33.05
C PRO A 10 -13.22 29.19 31.67
N ARG A 11 -12.52 29.02 30.54
CA ARG A 11 -13.20 28.63 29.26
C ARG A 11 -12.34 27.70 28.40
N THR A 12 -12.93 26.54 28.17
CA THR A 12 -12.56 25.44 27.29
C THR A 12 -12.68 25.81 25.80
N TRP A 13 -12.15 24.89 24.97
CA TRP A 13 -12.51 24.58 23.57
C TRP A 13 -11.46 24.87 22.47
N LEU A 14 -10.69 23.81 22.17
CA LEU A 14 -10.46 23.25 20.83
C LEU A 14 -9.93 24.18 19.73
N ARG A 15 -8.60 24.20 19.60
CA ARG A 15 -7.89 24.62 18.39
C ARG A 15 -8.18 23.61 17.27
N ARG A 16 -9.26 23.85 16.53
CA ARG A 16 -9.63 23.15 15.30
C ARG A 16 -8.50 23.33 14.28
N LEU A 17 -7.67 22.30 14.11
CA LEU A 17 -6.80 22.17 12.94
C LEU A 17 -7.69 22.16 11.71
N ARG A 18 -7.91 23.31 11.07
CA ARG A 18 -8.43 23.38 9.71
C ARG A 18 -7.37 22.75 8.82
N ARG A 19 -7.45 21.43 8.61
CA ARG A 19 -6.75 20.77 7.53
C ARG A 19 -7.27 21.40 6.24
N ARG A 20 -6.40 22.14 5.54
CA ARG A 20 -6.65 22.62 4.18
C ARG A 20 -7.06 21.39 3.34
N PRO A 21 -8.20 21.41 2.62
CA PRO A 21 -8.51 20.32 1.71
C PRO A 21 -7.38 20.22 0.66
N PRO A 22 -6.95 19.00 0.28
CA PRO A 22 -5.97 18.85 -0.79
C PRO A 22 -6.56 19.40 -2.09
N ASP A 23 -5.75 20.14 -2.83
CA ASP A 23 -6.08 20.73 -4.12
C ASP A 23 -6.39 19.61 -5.14
N PRO A 24 -7.58 19.57 -5.77
CA PRO A 24 -7.98 18.46 -6.66
C PRO A 24 -7.16 18.38 -7.96
N ALA A 25 -6.32 19.37 -8.26
CA ALA A 25 -5.54 19.42 -9.51
C ALA A 25 -4.23 18.62 -9.48
N ASN A 26 -3.84 18.03 -8.34
CA ASN A 26 -2.62 17.21 -8.26
C ASN A 26 -2.82 15.97 -7.38
N THR A 27 -3.77 15.10 -7.75
CA THR A 27 -3.91 13.75 -7.17
C THR A 27 -2.90 12.77 -7.76
N GLN A 28 -1.74 13.24 -8.20
CA GLN A 28 -0.57 12.39 -8.27
C GLN A 28 0.11 12.52 -6.90
N GLY A 29 -0.28 11.64 -5.98
CA GLY A 29 0.48 11.45 -4.74
C GLY A 29 1.97 11.32 -5.06
N PRO A 30 2.87 11.71 -4.14
CA PRO A 30 4.29 11.82 -4.44
C PRO A 30 4.73 10.54 -5.14
N ASP A 31 5.33 10.69 -6.32
CA ASP A 31 5.93 9.61 -7.10
C ASP A 31 7.13 9.11 -6.29
N LEU A 32 6.83 8.41 -5.19
CA LEU A 32 7.80 7.90 -4.26
C LEU A 32 8.46 6.75 -5.02
N ARG A 33 9.54 7.07 -5.74
CA ARG A 33 10.94 6.80 -5.34
C ARG A 33 11.13 5.58 -4.43
N THR A 34 10.30 4.56 -4.52
CA THR A 34 10.26 3.44 -3.58
C THR A 34 10.67 2.21 -4.34
N ASN A 35 11.54 1.43 -3.71
CA ASN A 35 11.87 0.10 -4.17
C ASN A 35 10.56 -0.68 -4.40
N PRO A 36 10.37 -1.36 -5.54
CA PRO A 36 9.16 -2.12 -5.78
C PRO A 36 8.90 -3.11 -4.67
N TYR A 37 7.66 -3.15 -4.21
CA TYR A 37 7.26 -3.98 -3.08
C TYR A 37 5.81 -4.46 -3.22
N ILE A 38 5.50 -5.53 -2.49
CA ILE A 38 4.13 -5.99 -2.26
C ILE A 38 3.98 -6.52 -0.84
N HIS A 39 2.84 -6.21 -0.23
CA HIS A 39 2.36 -6.85 1.00
C HIS A 39 1.25 -7.82 0.63
N TYR A 40 1.43 -9.10 0.96
CA TYR A 40 0.53 -10.19 0.63
C TYR A 40 0.00 -10.81 1.91
N THR A 41 -1.32 -10.87 2.06
CA THR A 41 -1.94 -11.32 3.30
C THR A 41 -2.01 -12.84 3.30
N VAL A 42 -1.54 -13.46 4.38
CA VAL A 42 -1.63 -14.91 4.57
C VAL A 42 -2.38 -15.19 5.88
N PRO A 43 -2.78 -16.44 6.17
CA PRO A 43 -3.34 -16.77 7.47
C PRO A 43 -2.38 -16.34 8.60
N GLY A 44 -2.91 -15.56 9.55
CA GLY A 44 -2.16 -15.11 10.73
C GLY A 44 -1.03 -14.09 10.51
N SER A 45 -0.63 -13.74 9.28
CA SER A 45 0.50 -12.83 9.05
C SER A 45 0.44 -12.10 7.69
N THR A 46 1.50 -11.37 7.36
CA THR A 46 1.67 -10.67 6.07
C THR A 46 3.06 -10.94 5.53
N LEU A 47 3.11 -11.49 4.31
CA LEU A 47 4.33 -11.67 3.54
C LEU A 47 4.67 -10.36 2.84
N SER A 48 5.88 -9.84 3.05
CA SER A 48 6.37 -8.63 2.38
C SER A 48 7.57 -8.98 1.50
N ILE A 49 7.48 -8.65 0.21
CA ILE A 49 8.57 -8.82 -0.75
C ILE A 49 8.90 -7.45 -1.31
N ALA A 50 10.17 -7.07 -1.27
CA ALA A 50 10.66 -5.82 -1.83
C ALA A 50 11.97 -6.04 -2.59
N ARG A 51 12.17 -5.30 -3.69
CA ARG A 51 13.39 -5.35 -4.51
C ARG A 51 14.09 -4.02 -4.53
N GLN A 52 15.37 -4.03 -4.15
CA GLN A 52 16.23 -2.88 -4.32
C GLN A 52 16.61 -2.74 -5.79
N ILE A 53 16.50 -1.52 -6.32
CA ILE A 53 17.01 -1.18 -7.64
C ILE A 53 18.54 -0.94 -7.49
N PRO A 54 19.41 -1.77 -8.07
CA PRO A 54 20.86 -1.61 -7.99
C PRO A 54 21.33 -0.30 -8.62
N GLY A 55 22.45 0.26 -8.13
CA GLY A 55 23.05 1.48 -8.71
C GLY A 55 22.30 2.78 -8.42
N ARG A 56 21.35 2.77 -7.48
CA ARG A 56 20.50 3.92 -7.17
C ARG A 56 21.28 5.05 -6.46
N LYS A 57 21.77 6.02 -7.24
CA LYS A 57 22.27 7.33 -6.78
C LYS A 57 21.37 8.51 -7.22
N GLY A 58 20.15 8.23 -7.69
CA GLY A 58 19.24 9.22 -8.25
C GLY A 58 17.87 8.63 -8.61
N PRO A 59 17.06 9.34 -9.41
CA PRO A 59 15.81 8.80 -9.96
C PRO A 59 16.07 7.50 -10.73
N PRO A 60 15.23 6.47 -10.58
CA PRO A 60 15.38 5.24 -11.35
C PRO A 60 15.22 5.55 -12.85
N PRO A 61 15.98 4.87 -13.73
CA PRO A 61 15.72 4.95 -15.17
C PRO A 61 14.25 4.59 -15.46
N PRO A 62 13.59 5.24 -16.44
CA PRO A 62 12.22 4.92 -16.81
C PRO A 62 12.01 3.41 -17.02
N GLY A 63 10.94 2.85 -16.46
CA GLY A 63 10.64 1.41 -16.55
C GLY A 63 11.43 0.50 -15.59
N SER A 64 12.45 0.99 -14.88
CA SER A 64 13.19 0.16 -13.92
C SER A 64 12.31 -0.33 -12.78
N SER A 65 11.53 0.57 -12.19
CA SER A 65 10.56 0.23 -11.13
C SER A 65 9.57 -0.85 -11.55
N GLU A 66 9.14 -0.83 -12.81
CA GLU A 66 8.24 -1.82 -13.38
C GLU A 66 8.93 -3.18 -13.53
N ARG A 67 10.13 -3.20 -14.11
CA ARG A 67 10.95 -4.42 -14.22
C ARG A 67 11.15 -5.09 -12.86
N TYR A 68 11.60 -4.34 -11.86
CA TYR A 68 11.85 -4.91 -10.53
C TYR A 68 10.54 -5.29 -9.81
N PHE A 69 9.41 -4.66 -10.12
CA PHE A 69 8.11 -5.14 -9.66
C PHE A 69 7.71 -6.47 -10.32
N LEU A 70 7.99 -6.66 -11.62
CA LEU A 70 7.74 -7.94 -12.30
C LEU A 70 8.56 -9.07 -11.64
N GLU A 71 9.78 -8.80 -11.19
CA GLU A 71 10.59 -9.75 -10.41
C GLU A 71 9.96 -10.07 -9.05
N VAL A 72 9.45 -9.05 -8.32
CA VAL A 72 8.68 -9.25 -7.08
C VAL A 72 7.44 -10.11 -7.32
N ALA A 73 6.69 -9.81 -8.38
CA ALA A 73 5.48 -10.53 -8.73
C ALA A 73 5.79 -11.99 -9.09
N ASP A 74 6.82 -12.23 -9.91
CA ASP A 74 7.23 -13.57 -10.30
C ASP A 74 7.73 -14.41 -9.11
N GLU A 75 8.46 -13.81 -8.18
CA GLU A 75 8.84 -14.46 -6.92
C GLU A 75 7.59 -14.84 -6.12
N LEU A 76 6.67 -13.89 -5.90
CA LEU A 76 5.46 -14.13 -5.11
C LEU A 76 4.64 -15.29 -5.68
N VAL A 77 4.39 -15.32 -6.99
CA VAL A 77 3.55 -16.37 -7.60
C VAL A 77 4.21 -17.76 -7.65
N ARG A 78 5.50 -17.86 -7.32
CA ARG A 78 6.22 -19.14 -7.15
C ARG A 78 6.23 -19.63 -5.71
N ARG A 79 5.85 -18.79 -4.75
CA ARG A 79 5.77 -19.14 -3.34
C ARG A 79 4.51 -19.97 -3.02
N PRO A 80 4.57 -20.92 -2.09
CA PRO A 80 3.41 -21.72 -1.69
C PRO A 80 2.29 -20.89 -1.04
N GLU A 81 2.61 -19.71 -0.50
CA GLU A 81 1.64 -18.79 0.08
C GLU A 81 0.73 -18.13 -0.96
N PHE A 82 1.10 -18.16 -2.25
CA PHE A 82 0.29 -17.57 -3.31
C PHE A 82 -1.00 -18.38 -3.52
N VAL A 83 -2.14 -17.76 -3.23
CA VAL A 83 -3.46 -18.41 -3.22
C VAL A 83 -3.94 -18.77 -4.63
N GLY A 84 -3.43 -18.10 -5.66
CA GLY A 84 -3.69 -18.41 -7.06
C GLY A 84 -4.54 -17.36 -7.81
N PRO A 85 -4.52 -17.38 -9.15
CA PRO A 85 -5.06 -16.30 -10.00
C PRO A 85 -6.57 -16.09 -9.92
N LYS A 86 -7.31 -17.04 -9.34
CA LYS A 86 -8.78 -16.96 -9.20
C LYS A 86 -9.22 -16.31 -7.88
N PHE A 87 -8.29 -16.04 -6.96
CA PHE A 87 -8.63 -15.58 -5.62
C PHE A 87 -9.08 -14.11 -5.57
N SER A 88 -8.37 -13.23 -6.28
CA SER A 88 -8.71 -11.81 -6.36
C SER A 88 -8.32 -11.22 -7.70
N TRP A 89 -8.81 -10.01 -7.98
CA TRP A 89 -8.31 -9.23 -9.13
C TRP A 89 -6.79 -9.03 -9.03
N GLY A 90 -6.26 -8.75 -7.84
CA GLY A 90 -4.82 -8.60 -7.60
C GLY A 90 -4.04 -9.86 -7.97
N ASP A 91 -4.49 -11.04 -7.52
CA ASP A 91 -3.83 -12.32 -7.81
C ASP A 91 -3.83 -12.66 -9.30
N ARG A 92 -4.91 -12.33 -10.01
CA ARG A 92 -4.97 -12.48 -11.47
C ARG A 92 -3.94 -11.60 -12.17
N ILE A 93 -3.76 -10.36 -11.71
CA ILE A 93 -2.75 -9.45 -12.26
C ILE A 93 -1.35 -9.99 -11.98
N LEU A 94 -1.05 -10.40 -10.75
CA LEU A 94 0.24 -10.97 -10.36
C LEU A 94 0.61 -12.20 -11.21
N HIS A 95 -0.35 -13.11 -11.42
CA HIS A 95 -0.15 -14.27 -12.26
C HIS A 95 0.07 -13.88 -13.74
N SER A 96 -0.65 -12.87 -14.23
CA SER A 96 -0.54 -12.41 -15.62
C SER A 96 0.81 -11.75 -15.93
N CYS A 97 1.53 -11.26 -14.91
CA CYS A 97 2.88 -10.71 -15.07
C CYS A 97 3.85 -11.68 -15.76
N LYS A 98 3.69 -13.00 -15.55
CA LYS A 98 4.50 -14.04 -16.20
C LYS A 98 4.36 -14.06 -17.72
N SER A 99 3.15 -13.83 -18.22
CA SER A 99 2.83 -13.97 -19.65
C SER A 99 2.80 -12.64 -20.40
N LYS A 100 2.78 -11.51 -19.68
CA LYS A 100 2.63 -10.17 -20.27
C LYS A 100 3.65 -9.19 -19.65
N PRO A 101 4.94 -9.30 -19.98
CA PRO A 101 5.97 -8.40 -19.48
C PRO A 101 5.78 -6.93 -19.93
N ALA A 102 4.98 -6.68 -20.98
CA ALA A 102 4.61 -5.33 -21.43
C ALA A 102 3.42 -4.71 -20.66
N MET A 103 2.89 -5.39 -19.64
CA MET A 103 1.78 -4.87 -18.85
C MET A 103 2.25 -3.69 -18.01
N ARG A 104 1.74 -2.48 -18.33
CA ARG A 104 2.08 -1.21 -17.66
C ARG A 104 1.73 -1.22 -16.16
N LEU A 105 2.67 -1.71 -15.35
CA LEU A 105 2.58 -1.76 -13.89
C LEU A 105 3.32 -0.61 -13.22
N GLY A 106 4.05 0.22 -13.98
CA GLY A 106 5.11 1.14 -13.54
C GLY A 106 4.79 2.28 -12.57
N LYS A 107 3.79 2.16 -11.69
CA LYS A 107 3.57 3.09 -10.56
C LYS A 107 3.20 2.33 -9.29
N SER A 108 3.71 2.81 -8.15
CA SER A 108 3.42 2.26 -6.82
C SER A 108 1.94 2.18 -6.50
N THR A 109 1.14 3.16 -6.94
CA THR A 109 -0.32 3.13 -6.79
C THR A 109 -0.94 1.86 -7.35
N LYS A 110 -0.45 1.37 -8.51
CA LYS A 110 -0.97 0.14 -9.12
C LYS A 110 -0.64 -1.09 -8.27
N TRP A 111 0.57 -1.15 -7.72
CA TRP A 111 1.00 -2.24 -6.83
C TRP A 111 0.21 -2.24 -5.52
N ILE A 112 -0.04 -1.05 -4.96
CA ILE A 112 -0.89 -0.88 -3.78
C ILE A 112 -2.31 -1.38 -4.10
N SER A 113 -2.89 -1.01 -5.24
CA SER A 113 -4.21 -1.53 -5.63
C SER A 113 -4.24 -3.06 -5.74
N ILE A 114 -3.19 -3.67 -6.28
CA ILE A 114 -3.05 -5.14 -6.38
C ILE A 114 -3.04 -5.76 -4.99
N ALA A 115 -2.19 -5.25 -4.08
CA ALA A 115 -2.10 -5.72 -2.69
C ALA A 115 -3.42 -5.55 -1.94
N THR A 116 -4.05 -4.38 -2.05
CA THR A 116 -5.35 -4.08 -1.42
C THR A 116 -6.44 -5.01 -1.91
N SER A 117 -6.51 -5.28 -3.22
CA SER A 117 -7.51 -6.22 -3.76
C SER A 117 -7.38 -7.61 -3.16
N HIS A 118 -6.15 -8.10 -3.02
CA HIS A 118 -5.89 -9.40 -2.40
C HIS A 118 -6.27 -9.38 -0.90
N HIS A 119 -5.87 -8.33 -0.18
CA HIS A 119 -6.19 -8.17 1.24
C HIS A 119 -7.71 -8.18 1.50
N LEU A 120 -8.48 -7.45 0.69
CA LEU A 120 -9.95 -7.42 0.80
C LEU A 120 -10.58 -8.80 0.54
N ALA A 121 -10.09 -9.55 -0.45
CA ALA A 121 -10.55 -10.92 -0.70
C ALA A 121 -10.25 -11.85 0.48
N HIS A 122 -9.09 -11.68 1.12
CA HIS A 122 -8.73 -12.43 2.31
C HIS A 122 -9.64 -12.12 3.50
N LEU A 123 -9.97 -10.84 3.71
CA LEU A 123 -10.91 -10.44 4.76
C LEU A 123 -12.32 -10.99 4.51
N ALA A 124 -12.82 -10.88 3.28
CA ALA A 124 -14.13 -11.43 2.91
C ALA A 124 -14.21 -12.93 3.21
N LYS A 125 -13.21 -13.71 2.77
CA LYS A 125 -13.14 -15.15 3.03
C LYS A 125 -13.08 -15.50 4.53
N ARG A 126 -12.38 -14.69 5.33
CA ARG A 126 -12.32 -14.89 6.79
C ARG A 126 -13.67 -14.65 7.45
N LEU A 127 -14.44 -13.67 6.98
CA LEU A 127 -15.78 -13.37 7.50
C LEU A 127 -16.80 -14.44 7.09
N ASP A 128 -16.63 -15.06 5.92
CA ASP A 128 -17.50 -16.15 5.44
C ASP A 128 -17.21 -17.50 6.12
N SER A 129 -16.06 -17.62 6.79
CA SER A 129 -15.72 -18.83 7.54
C SER A 129 -16.34 -18.71 8.93
N PRO A 130 -17.36 -19.52 9.29
CA PRO A 130 -17.94 -19.45 10.64
C PRO A 130 -16.84 -19.71 11.66
N THR A 131 -16.64 -18.74 12.54
CA THR A 131 -15.74 -18.88 13.69
C THR A 131 -16.22 -20.08 14.50
N SER A 132 -15.55 -21.22 14.36
CA SER A 132 -15.75 -22.38 15.24
C SER A 132 -15.12 -22.14 16.58
#